data_AF-A0A915A4D2-F1
#
_entry.id   AF-A0A915A4D2-F1
#
_cell.length_a   1.000
_cell.length_b   1.000
_cell.length_c   1.000
_cell.angle_alpha   90.00
_cell.angle_beta   90.00
_cell.angle_gamma   90.00
#
_symmetry.space_group_name_H-M   'P 1'
#
loop_
_entity.id
_entity.type
_entity.pdbx_description
1 polymer ?
#
loop_
_entity_poly.entity_id
_entity_poly.type
_entity_poly.pdbx_seq_one_letter_code
_entity_poly.pdbx_strand_id
1 'polypeptide(L)'
;MMCSSAENKSEAPYDNVSNSARFNDVPFDEKDIITVLKRGRCKEYGDLINVTVIPRLAAYLNTPLRKLANEIKRLSAPLTKCTLLDIKTAVKVVLSESVADSCVKAGIQATSIYALSGTGALKISMSRRAGLHFNLGRFYRWMVESRIGRAVSDGAAVYLCAVMECLLEETVRTCITNRGGNEMLTARSFDEVMKEKEDLCQLFASLERTRRGARCSSSKDEGTATSVDGSVCVRDEADLRNLIQTLSSGSIVNGSDGNENQKALQCSLTKEGLTALLYYMQCTGHYEKKTYFETCPASQKLLTLPLLHEWLRVVTAFAAHRRSQFIDEEDVRQAARILLPNADCPPRGISLHIENVPLFASKAEKSAIKRELGFLILQAGKSELIEEALTLLGPLSYRTTSEFGLTALAQAVVMGNEAISLLLSVGADVNTPVPAEAPSKASSWVVPSDFAGWTPLTWAVAREDRFGQSIDRSVQ
;
A
#
# COMPACT_ATOMS: atom_id res chain seq x y z
N MET A 1 29.79 -8.08 65.51
CA MET A 1 30.44 -8.94 64.49
C MET A 1 29.50 -10.09 64.23
N MET A 2 29.33 -10.44 62.95
CA MET A 2 28.45 -11.47 62.37
C MET A 2 26.98 -11.08 62.14
N CYS A 3 26.71 -10.90 60.85
CA CYS A 3 25.42 -10.75 60.19
C CYS A 3 24.57 -12.01 60.36
N SER A 4 23.30 -11.82 60.69
CA SER A 4 22.25 -12.84 60.56
C SER A 4 21.38 -12.49 59.36
N SER A 5 21.34 -13.41 58.41
CA SER A 5 20.49 -13.45 57.24
C SER A 5 19.01 -13.49 57.63
N ALA A 6 18.19 -12.63 57.03
CA ALA A 6 16.75 -12.81 56.95
C ALA A 6 16.26 -12.20 55.64
N GLU A 7 15.55 -13.03 54.89
CA GLU A 7 15.03 -12.82 53.54
C GLU A 7 14.06 -11.65 53.48
N ASN A 8 14.19 -10.82 52.45
CA ASN A 8 13.07 -10.01 51.95
C ASN A 8 12.96 -10.26 50.44
N LYS A 9 11.87 -10.94 50.06
CA LYS A 9 11.41 -11.09 48.68
C LYS A 9 11.06 -9.71 48.14
N SER A 10 11.85 -9.21 47.19
CA SER A 10 11.44 -8.12 46.31
C SER A 10 10.92 -8.72 45.01
N GLU A 11 9.60 -8.69 44.82
CA GLU A 11 8.97 -8.89 43.53
C GLU A 11 9.55 -7.88 42.52
N ALA A 12 10.17 -8.38 41.46
CA ALA A 12 10.62 -7.56 40.35
C ALA A 12 9.42 -7.19 39.47
N PRO A 13 9.19 -5.90 39.16
CA PRO A 13 8.17 -5.51 38.21
C PRO A 13 8.62 -5.87 36.80
N TYR A 14 7.67 -6.35 36.02
CA TYR A 14 7.78 -6.70 34.61
C TYR A 14 8.46 -5.59 33.82
N ASP A 15 9.69 -5.83 33.35
CA ASP A 15 10.25 -5.07 32.24
C ASP A 15 11.24 -5.88 31.41
N ASN A 16 11.19 -5.62 30.11
CA ASN A 16 12.18 -5.96 29.08
C ASN A 16 12.27 -7.42 28.61
N VAL A 17 11.18 -7.93 28.03
CA VAL A 17 11.33 -8.81 26.86
C VAL A 17 11.46 -7.93 25.63
N SER A 18 12.63 -7.98 24.98
CA SER A 18 12.98 -7.21 23.80
C SER A 18 11.89 -7.23 22.72
N ASN A 19 11.31 -6.07 22.41
CA ASN A 19 10.33 -5.90 21.34
C ASN A 19 10.86 -6.29 19.93
N SER A 20 12.18 -6.53 19.77
CA SER A 20 12.76 -6.97 18.50
C SER A 20 12.55 -8.47 18.22
N ALA A 21 12.21 -9.29 19.23
CA ALA A 21 12.04 -10.74 19.06
C ALA A 21 10.70 -11.15 18.42
N ARG A 22 9.65 -10.31 18.51
CA ARG A 22 8.28 -10.68 18.05
C ARG A 22 8.05 -10.53 16.54
N PHE A 23 8.95 -9.87 15.81
CA PHE A 23 8.86 -9.72 14.35
C PHE A 23 9.36 -10.93 13.55
N ASN A 24 9.86 -11.97 14.22
CA ASN A 24 10.46 -13.12 13.55
C ASN A 24 9.49 -14.25 13.25
N ASP A 25 8.33 -14.31 13.91
CA ASP A 25 7.35 -15.37 13.64
C ASP A 25 6.41 -14.97 12.50
N VAL A 26 6.32 -15.85 11.50
CA VAL A 26 5.35 -15.73 10.40
C VAL A 26 3.98 -16.27 10.84
N PRO A 27 2.86 -15.76 10.29
CA PRO A 27 1.51 -16.15 10.73
C PRO A 27 1.03 -17.52 10.23
N PHE A 28 1.91 -18.34 9.68
CA PHE A 28 1.59 -19.66 9.12
C PHE A 28 2.68 -20.68 9.45
N ASP A 29 2.30 -21.95 9.54
CA ASP A 29 3.23 -23.07 9.71
C ASP A 29 3.27 -24.00 8.47
N GLU A 30 4.13 -25.02 8.51
CA GLU A 30 4.23 -25.99 7.42
C GLU A 30 2.93 -26.78 7.19
N LYS A 31 2.11 -26.99 8.24
CA LYS A 31 0.83 -27.70 8.12
C LYS A 31 -0.20 -26.85 7.38
N ASP A 32 -0.20 -25.55 7.66
CA ASP A 32 -1.00 -24.56 6.94
C ASP A 32 -0.64 -24.60 5.44
N ILE A 33 0.66 -24.57 5.10
CA ILE A 33 1.15 -24.67 3.70
C ILE A 33 0.68 -25.96 3.03
N ILE A 34 0.86 -27.12 3.67
CA ILE A 34 0.40 -28.41 3.13
C ILE A 34 -1.12 -28.40 2.89
N THR A 35 -1.88 -27.78 3.80
CA THR A 35 -3.35 -27.69 3.69
C THR A 35 -3.76 -26.86 2.48
N VAL A 36 -3.12 -25.71 2.27
CA VAL A 36 -3.35 -24.86 1.08
C VAL A 36 -3.05 -25.64 -0.20
N LEU A 37 -1.90 -26.31 -0.26
CA LEU A 37 -1.48 -27.01 -1.49
C LEU A 37 -2.41 -28.19 -1.83
N LYS A 38 -2.97 -28.86 -0.84
CA LYS A 38 -3.88 -30.00 -1.04
C LYS A 38 -5.34 -29.62 -1.32
N ARG A 39 -5.80 -28.47 -0.80
CA ARG A 39 -7.23 -28.10 -0.82
C ARG A 39 -7.54 -26.84 -1.63
N GLY A 40 -6.54 -25.99 -1.86
CA GLY A 40 -6.65 -24.77 -2.64
C GLY A 40 -6.63 -25.00 -4.16
N ARG A 41 -6.26 -23.96 -4.91
CA ARG A 41 -6.16 -23.96 -6.37
C ARG A 41 -5.09 -24.91 -6.89
N CYS A 42 -4.09 -25.24 -6.07
CA CYS A 42 -3.02 -26.17 -6.44
C CYS A 42 -3.33 -27.64 -6.16
N LYS A 43 -4.57 -28.01 -5.80
CA LYS A 43 -4.96 -29.41 -5.52
C LYS A 43 -4.59 -30.39 -6.64
N GLU A 44 -4.61 -29.90 -7.88
CA GLU A 44 -4.28 -30.66 -9.11
C GLU A 44 -2.80 -31.03 -9.16
N TYR A 45 -1.96 -30.21 -8.54
CA TYR A 45 -0.52 -30.38 -8.43
C TYR A 45 -0.10 -31.07 -7.14
N GLY A 46 -1.05 -31.43 -6.26
CA GLY A 46 -0.77 -31.94 -4.91
C GLY A 46 0.17 -33.14 -4.91
N ASP A 47 -0.01 -34.06 -5.86
CA ASP A 47 0.81 -35.27 -6.00
C ASP A 47 2.21 -34.99 -6.58
N LEU A 48 2.38 -33.84 -7.25
CA LEU A 48 3.65 -33.40 -7.80
C LEU A 48 4.51 -32.64 -6.78
N ILE A 49 4.03 -32.38 -5.56
CA ILE A 49 4.77 -31.59 -4.57
C ILE A 49 5.41 -32.51 -3.53
N ASN A 50 6.74 -32.58 -3.55
CA ASN A 50 7.48 -33.33 -2.56
C ASN A 50 7.51 -32.58 -1.21
N VAL A 51 7.38 -33.30 -0.10
CA VAL A 51 7.41 -32.75 1.27
C VAL A 51 8.71 -31.98 1.56
N THR A 52 9.82 -32.34 0.90
CA THR A 52 11.11 -31.64 1.04
C THR A 52 11.09 -30.17 0.63
N VAL A 53 10.10 -29.74 -0.15
CA VAL A 53 9.95 -28.35 -0.63
C VAL A 53 9.25 -27.45 0.38
N ILE A 54 8.46 -28.01 1.29
CA ILE A 54 7.60 -27.25 2.21
C ILE A 54 8.40 -26.24 3.07
N PRO A 55 9.54 -26.60 3.69
CA PRO A 55 10.33 -25.65 4.47
C PRO A 55 10.91 -24.51 3.61
N ARG A 56 11.23 -24.79 2.33
CA ARG A 56 11.73 -23.78 1.38
C ARG A 56 10.64 -22.79 1.04
N LEU A 57 9.43 -23.27 0.75
CA LEU A 57 8.28 -22.39 0.49
C LEU A 57 7.99 -21.48 1.69
N ALA A 58 8.01 -22.02 2.91
CA ALA A 58 7.84 -21.22 4.12
C ALA A 58 8.89 -20.11 4.23
N ALA A 59 10.16 -20.43 4.01
CA ALA A 59 11.26 -19.47 4.05
C ALA A 59 11.11 -18.37 2.99
N TYR A 60 10.78 -18.72 1.75
CA TYR A 60 10.64 -17.75 0.65
C TYR A 60 9.37 -16.90 0.71
N LEU A 61 8.31 -17.36 1.39
CA LEU A 61 7.10 -16.56 1.63
C LEU A 61 7.29 -15.46 2.68
N ASN A 62 8.27 -15.61 3.57
CA ASN A 62 8.56 -14.64 4.63
C ASN A 62 8.99 -13.28 4.05
N THR A 63 9.83 -13.28 3.01
CA THR A 63 10.35 -12.04 2.41
C THR A 63 9.24 -11.16 1.78
N PRO A 64 8.35 -11.68 0.90
CA PRO A 64 7.21 -10.93 0.42
C PRO A 64 6.27 -10.46 1.52
N LEU A 65 6.01 -11.30 2.54
CA LEU A 65 5.17 -10.89 3.68
C LEU A 65 5.75 -9.66 4.40
N ARG A 66 7.06 -9.67 4.67
CA ARG A 66 7.75 -8.54 5.31
C ARG A 66 7.73 -7.28 4.44
N LYS A 67 7.99 -7.43 3.13
CA LYS A 67 7.92 -6.31 2.17
C LYS A 67 6.52 -5.70 2.12
N LEU A 68 5.49 -6.54 2.03
CA LEU A 68 4.10 -6.11 2.08
C LEU A 68 3.77 -5.41 3.41
N ALA A 69 4.14 -6.01 4.54
CA ALA A 69 3.85 -5.45 5.87
C ALA A 69 4.50 -4.08 6.10
N ASN A 70 5.76 -3.93 5.68
CA ASN A 70 6.46 -2.64 5.75
C ASN A 70 5.76 -1.59 4.89
N GLU A 71 5.29 -1.97 3.70
CA GLU A 71 4.59 -1.06 2.82
C GLU A 71 3.20 -0.69 3.33
N ILE A 72 2.43 -1.67 3.81
CA ILE A 72 1.11 -1.44 4.43
C ILE A 72 1.26 -0.52 5.64
N LYS A 73 2.29 -0.73 6.47
CA LYS A 73 2.57 0.14 7.61
C LYS A 73 2.86 1.57 7.20
N ARG A 74 3.57 1.74 6.09
CA ARG A 74 3.91 3.06 5.55
C ARG A 74 2.68 3.77 4.95
N LEU A 75 1.83 3.04 4.23
CA LEU A 75 0.58 3.54 3.64
C LEU A 75 -0.48 3.89 4.70
N SER A 76 -0.61 3.06 5.74
CA SER A 76 -1.61 3.24 6.81
C SER A 76 -1.15 4.19 7.93
N ALA A 77 0.14 4.51 8.01
CA ALA A 77 0.70 5.43 9.02
C ALA A 77 -0.04 6.76 9.16
N PRO A 78 -0.48 7.43 8.07
CA PRO A 78 -1.13 8.73 8.17
C PRO A 78 -2.48 8.63 8.90
N LEU A 79 -3.35 7.70 8.49
CA LEU A 79 -4.69 7.55 9.06
C LEU A 79 -4.76 6.55 10.23
N THR A 80 -3.64 5.93 10.60
CA THR A 80 -3.44 4.98 11.71
C THR A 80 -4.17 3.63 11.60
N LYS A 81 -5.24 3.54 10.81
CA LYS A 81 -5.97 2.30 10.54
C LYS A 81 -5.45 1.64 9.28
N CYS A 82 -5.16 0.34 9.34
CA CYS A 82 -4.93 -0.50 8.17
C CYS A 82 -6.28 -0.81 7.49
N THR A 83 -6.42 -0.34 6.26
CA THR A 83 -7.57 -0.54 5.39
C THR A 83 -7.27 -1.56 4.30
N LEU A 84 -8.31 -2.00 3.58
CA LEU A 84 -8.16 -2.88 2.43
C LEU A 84 -7.41 -2.18 1.28
N LEU A 85 -7.56 -0.85 1.18
CA LEU A 85 -6.90 -0.04 0.17
C LEU A 85 -5.38 0.01 0.39
N ASP A 86 -4.93 0.08 1.65
CA ASP A 86 -3.50 0.01 1.98
C ASP A 86 -2.88 -1.31 1.50
N ILE A 87 -3.56 -2.43 1.77
CA ILE A 87 -3.10 -3.76 1.38
C ILE A 87 -3.13 -3.92 -0.14
N LYS A 88 -4.22 -3.49 -0.80
CA LYS A 88 -4.36 -3.53 -2.26
C LYS A 88 -3.25 -2.74 -2.94
N THR A 89 -2.94 -1.54 -2.47
CA THR A 89 -1.86 -0.72 -3.02
C THR A 89 -0.50 -1.35 -2.75
N ALA A 90 -0.23 -1.83 -1.52
CA ALA A 90 1.01 -2.53 -1.19
C ALA A 90 1.26 -3.73 -2.11
N VAL A 91 0.23 -4.54 -2.36
CA VAL A 91 0.29 -5.67 -3.30
C VAL A 91 0.65 -5.20 -4.71
N LYS A 92 0.00 -4.14 -5.19
CA LYS A 92 0.25 -3.57 -6.52
C LYS A 92 1.64 -2.96 -6.68
N VAL A 93 2.27 -2.45 -5.63
CA VAL A 93 3.62 -1.85 -5.75
C VAL A 93 4.74 -2.86 -5.48
N VAL A 94 4.54 -3.81 -4.57
CA VAL A 94 5.58 -4.78 -4.14
C VAL A 94 5.66 -6.01 -5.05
N LEU A 95 4.52 -6.51 -5.54
CA LEU A 95 4.47 -7.69 -6.40
C LEU A 95 4.51 -7.29 -7.88
N SER A 96 4.90 -8.23 -8.75
CA SER A 96 4.82 -8.04 -10.20
C SER A 96 3.36 -8.00 -10.66
N GLU A 97 3.10 -7.38 -11.82
CA GLU A 97 1.74 -7.08 -12.30
C GLU A 97 0.81 -8.31 -12.33
N SER A 98 1.23 -9.41 -12.95
CA SER A 98 0.38 -10.60 -13.09
C SER A 98 0.02 -11.25 -11.76
N VAL A 99 0.99 -11.34 -10.85
CA VAL A 99 0.80 -11.91 -9.51
C VAL A 99 -0.02 -10.98 -8.64
N ALA A 100 0.23 -9.66 -8.73
CA ALA A 100 -0.54 -8.64 -8.04
C ALA A 100 -2.03 -8.72 -8.43
N ASP A 101 -2.35 -8.84 -9.72
CA ASP A 101 -3.72 -8.98 -10.19
C ASP A 101 -4.41 -10.24 -9.67
N SER A 102 -3.70 -11.38 -9.65
CA SER A 102 -4.21 -12.63 -9.10
C SER A 102 -4.49 -12.48 -7.59
N CYS A 103 -3.55 -11.89 -6.85
CA CYS A 103 -3.67 -11.64 -5.41
C CYS A 103 -4.79 -10.65 -5.08
N VAL A 104 -4.97 -9.59 -5.88
CA VAL A 104 -6.06 -8.62 -5.73
C VAL A 104 -7.42 -9.29 -5.96
N LYS A 105 -7.56 -10.12 -6.99
CA LYS A 105 -8.79 -10.88 -7.25
C LYS A 105 -9.12 -11.81 -6.09
N ALA A 106 -8.13 -12.57 -5.60
CA ALA A 106 -8.29 -13.45 -4.44
C ALA A 106 -8.69 -12.68 -3.17
N GLY A 107 -8.05 -11.54 -2.90
CA GLY A 107 -8.37 -10.68 -1.76
C GLY A 107 -9.79 -10.11 -1.81
N ILE A 108 -10.21 -9.59 -2.97
CA ILE A 108 -11.59 -9.09 -3.18
C ILE A 108 -12.60 -10.23 -3.00
N GLN A 109 -12.35 -11.39 -3.59
CA GLN A 109 -13.22 -12.57 -3.45
C GLN A 109 -13.37 -13.00 -1.99
N ALA A 110 -12.26 -13.22 -1.27
CA ALA A 110 -12.29 -13.68 0.12
C ALA A 110 -13.00 -12.68 1.05
N THR A 111 -12.73 -11.38 0.86
CA THR A 111 -13.38 -10.31 1.64
C THR A 111 -14.89 -10.27 1.37
N SER A 112 -15.29 -10.49 0.11
CA SER A 112 -16.71 -10.51 -0.27
C SER A 112 -17.46 -11.69 0.35
N ILE A 113 -16.87 -12.89 0.32
CA ILE A 113 -17.44 -14.09 0.98
C ILE A 113 -17.54 -13.88 2.49
N TYR A 114 -16.50 -13.28 3.10
CA TYR A 114 -16.50 -12.97 4.53
C TYR A 114 -17.63 -12.00 4.90
N ALA A 115 -17.81 -10.93 4.12
CA ALA A 115 -18.86 -9.94 4.34
C ALA A 115 -20.28 -10.50 4.17
N LEU A 116 -20.49 -11.39 3.19
CA LEU A 116 -21.80 -11.98 2.89
C LEU A 116 -22.21 -13.14 3.81
N SER A 117 -21.31 -13.60 4.66
CA SER A 117 -21.63 -14.66 5.62
C SER A 117 -22.61 -14.13 6.68
N GLY A 118 -23.87 -14.54 6.59
CA GLY A 118 -24.99 -14.08 7.43
C GLY A 118 -24.97 -14.56 8.89
N THR A 119 -26.15 -14.76 9.50
CA THR A 119 -26.32 -15.03 10.95
C THR A 119 -25.62 -16.27 11.50
N GLY A 120 -25.19 -17.20 10.65
CA GLY A 120 -24.37 -18.36 11.03
C GLY A 120 -22.86 -18.08 11.11
N ALA A 121 -22.41 -16.88 10.74
CA ALA A 121 -21.00 -16.51 10.64
C ALA A 121 -20.20 -16.68 11.94
N LEU A 122 -20.81 -16.40 13.09
CA LEU A 122 -20.14 -16.52 14.39
C LEU A 122 -20.00 -17.97 14.88
N LYS A 123 -20.69 -18.92 14.24
CA LYS A 123 -20.62 -20.36 14.57
C LYS A 123 -19.51 -21.09 13.82
N ILE A 124 -18.87 -20.43 12.86
CA ILE A 124 -17.78 -20.98 12.04
C ILE A 124 -16.51 -20.16 12.24
N SER A 125 -15.35 -20.78 12.01
CA SER A 125 -14.07 -20.07 12.12
C SER A 125 -13.96 -18.96 11.08
N MET A 126 -13.17 -17.91 11.38
CA MET A 126 -12.97 -16.79 10.46
C MET A 126 -12.41 -17.25 9.10
N SER A 127 -11.44 -18.18 9.10
CA SER A 127 -10.90 -18.77 7.86
C SER A 127 -11.98 -19.43 7.02
N ARG A 128 -12.82 -20.27 7.63
CA ARG A 128 -13.89 -20.98 6.91
C ARG A 128 -14.96 -20.03 6.40
N ARG A 129 -15.25 -18.96 7.16
CA ARG A 129 -16.14 -17.88 6.76
C ARG A 129 -15.63 -17.14 5.51
N ALA A 130 -14.31 -16.95 5.40
CA ALA A 130 -13.69 -16.31 4.25
C ALA A 130 -13.36 -17.28 3.08
N GLY A 131 -13.54 -18.59 3.26
CA GLY A 131 -13.13 -19.60 2.30
C GLY A 131 -11.61 -19.79 2.18
N LEU A 132 -10.86 -19.44 3.23
CA LEU A 132 -9.40 -19.52 3.28
C LEU A 132 -8.93 -20.77 4.00
N HIS A 133 -7.80 -21.32 3.55
CA HIS A 133 -7.16 -22.49 4.13
C HIS A 133 -6.13 -22.09 5.20
N PHE A 134 -5.45 -20.96 5.00
CA PHE A 134 -4.60 -20.38 6.05
C PHE A 134 -5.40 -19.98 7.29
N ASN A 135 -4.73 -20.02 8.45
CA ASN A 135 -5.32 -19.63 9.72
C ASN A 135 -5.41 -18.10 9.83
N LEU A 136 -6.57 -17.56 9.48
CA LEU A 136 -6.86 -16.13 9.47
C LEU A 136 -6.73 -15.50 10.86
N GLY A 137 -7.00 -16.26 11.93
CA GLY A 137 -6.81 -15.77 13.31
C GLY A 137 -5.34 -15.48 13.64
N ARG A 138 -4.42 -16.32 13.14
CA ARG A 138 -2.97 -16.08 13.27
C ARG A 138 -2.53 -14.85 12.48
N PHE A 139 -3.04 -14.67 11.26
CA PHE A 139 -2.80 -13.45 10.48
C PHE A 139 -3.31 -12.20 11.18
N TYR A 140 -4.55 -12.20 11.67
CA TYR A 140 -5.11 -11.06 12.41
C TYR A 140 -4.25 -10.71 13.64
N ARG A 141 -3.94 -11.72 14.47
CA ARG A 141 -3.09 -11.56 15.65
C ARG A 141 -1.72 -10.99 15.27
N TRP A 142 -1.07 -11.57 14.25
CA TRP A 142 0.24 -11.14 13.79
C TRP A 142 0.24 -9.70 13.28
N MET A 143 -0.80 -9.27 12.56
CA MET A 143 -0.93 -7.87 12.10
C MET A 143 -1.02 -6.88 13.27
N VAL A 144 -1.74 -7.24 14.32
CA VAL A 144 -1.87 -6.44 15.55
C VAL A 144 -0.55 -6.42 16.34
N GLU A 145 0.06 -7.58 16.57
CA GLU A 145 1.30 -7.70 17.33
C GLU A 145 2.49 -7.04 16.62
N SER A 146 2.54 -7.13 15.29
CA SER A 146 3.55 -6.46 14.46
C SER A 146 3.27 -4.97 14.27
N ARG A 147 2.15 -4.45 14.77
CA ARG A 147 1.73 -3.05 14.62
C ARG A 147 1.80 -2.57 13.16
N ILE A 148 1.25 -3.37 12.24
CA ILE A 148 1.16 -3.01 10.82
C ILE A 148 0.30 -1.75 10.67
N GLY A 149 -0.82 -1.70 11.37
CA GLY A 149 -1.54 -0.46 11.66
C GLY A 149 -1.76 -0.36 13.17
N ARG A 150 -2.22 0.80 13.61
CA ARG A 150 -2.67 0.98 15.01
C ARG A 150 -4.03 0.36 15.25
N ALA A 151 -4.87 0.37 14.22
CA ALA A 151 -6.11 -0.39 14.15
C ALA A 151 -6.10 -1.29 12.92
N VAL A 152 -6.52 -2.54 13.07
CA VAL A 152 -6.62 -3.53 11.98
C VAL A 152 -8.06 -4.00 11.90
N SER A 153 -8.69 -3.87 10.73
CA SER A 153 -10.03 -4.42 10.50
C SER A 153 -9.98 -5.90 10.16
N ASP A 154 -11.06 -6.64 10.47
CA ASP A 154 -11.20 -8.04 10.07
C ASP A 154 -11.00 -8.21 8.56
N GLY A 155 -11.61 -7.32 7.76
CA GLY A 155 -11.48 -7.34 6.30
C GLY A 155 -10.05 -7.14 5.83
N ALA A 156 -9.24 -6.34 6.52
CA ALA A 156 -7.82 -6.18 6.21
C ALA A 156 -7.05 -7.49 6.46
N ALA A 157 -7.30 -8.17 7.58
CA ALA A 157 -6.69 -9.48 7.85
C ALA A 157 -7.12 -10.55 6.84
N VAL A 158 -8.40 -10.59 6.47
CA VAL A 158 -8.94 -11.49 5.43
C VAL A 158 -8.21 -11.26 4.12
N TYR A 159 -8.07 -10.00 3.71
CA TYR A 159 -7.43 -9.63 2.45
C TYR A 159 -5.95 -10.05 2.42
N LEU A 160 -5.17 -9.74 3.47
CA LEU A 160 -3.75 -10.12 3.53
C LEU A 160 -3.56 -11.63 3.56
N CYS A 161 -4.39 -12.36 4.31
CA CYS A 161 -4.35 -13.82 4.36
C CYS A 161 -4.62 -14.43 2.98
N ALA A 162 -5.62 -13.91 2.25
CA ALA A 162 -5.94 -14.35 0.89
C ALA A 162 -4.83 -14.06 -0.11
N VAL A 163 -4.17 -12.90 0.02
CA VAL A 163 -2.99 -12.54 -0.80
C VAL A 163 -1.85 -13.53 -0.58
N MET A 164 -1.54 -13.87 0.66
CA MET A 164 -0.46 -14.82 0.96
C MET A 164 -0.79 -16.25 0.52
N GLU A 165 -2.04 -16.68 0.65
CA GLU A 165 -2.51 -17.97 0.13
C GLU A 165 -2.39 -18.01 -1.40
N CYS A 166 -2.84 -16.95 -2.08
CA CYS A 166 -2.72 -16.82 -3.53
C CYS A 166 -1.26 -16.80 -4.00
N LEU A 167 -0.38 -16.11 -3.27
CA LEU A 167 1.05 -16.02 -3.58
C LEU A 167 1.75 -17.39 -3.47
N LEU A 168 1.42 -18.18 -2.45
CA LEU A 168 1.91 -19.55 -2.30
C LEU A 168 1.50 -20.42 -3.51
N GLU A 169 0.22 -20.37 -3.87
CA GLU A 169 -0.31 -21.14 -5.01
C GLU A 169 0.34 -20.72 -6.33
N GLU A 170 0.51 -19.41 -6.54
CA GLU A 170 1.15 -18.87 -7.74
C GLU A 170 2.63 -19.24 -7.85
N THR A 171 3.32 -19.34 -6.70
CA THR A 171 4.71 -19.78 -6.60
C THR A 171 4.84 -21.23 -7.06
N VAL A 172 4.03 -22.12 -6.48
CA VAL A 172 4.04 -23.55 -6.84
C VAL A 172 3.65 -23.76 -8.30
N ARG A 173 2.57 -23.12 -8.75
CA ARG A 173 2.12 -23.18 -10.14
C ARG A 173 3.25 -22.77 -11.10
N THR A 174 3.95 -21.68 -10.80
CA THR A 174 5.07 -21.20 -11.62
C THR A 174 6.24 -22.17 -11.64
N CYS A 175 6.63 -22.72 -10.49
CA CYS A 175 7.71 -23.71 -10.40
C CYS A 175 7.41 -24.97 -11.22
N ILE A 176 6.16 -25.43 -11.22
CA ILE A 176 5.74 -26.63 -11.96
C ILE A 176 5.62 -26.34 -13.46
N THR A 177 5.03 -25.20 -13.85
CA THR A 177 4.91 -24.84 -15.28
C THR A 177 6.25 -24.61 -15.95
N ASN A 178 7.24 -24.07 -15.22
CA ASN A 178 8.60 -23.89 -15.75
C ASN A 178 9.32 -25.22 -16.03
N ARG A 179 8.80 -26.33 -15.50
CA ARG A 179 9.34 -27.70 -15.65
C ARG A 179 8.50 -28.59 -16.57
N GLY A 180 7.68 -28.01 -17.43
CA GLY A 180 6.86 -28.78 -18.38
C GLY A 180 5.62 -29.45 -17.75
N GLY A 181 5.26 -29.12 -16.51
CA GLY A 181 3.94 -29.41 -15.94
C GLY A 181 3.73 -30.78 -15.30
N ASN A 182 4.57 -31.78 -15.59
CA ASN A 182 4.39 -33.16 -15.13
C ASN A 182 5.50 -33.67 -14.19
N GLU A 183 6.54 -32.87 -13.95
CA GLU A 183 7.65 -33.26 -13.08
C GLU A 183 7.38 -32.96 -11.61
N MET A 184 7.81 -33.86 -10.73
CA MET A 184 7.70 -33.67 -9.28
C MET A 184 8.62 -32.53 -8.81
N LEU A 185 8.04 -31.55 -8.12
CA LEU A 185 8.73 -30.47 -7.45
C LEU A 185 9.42 -31.00 -6.18
N THR A 186 10.75 -31.15 -6.25
CA THR A 186 11.66 -31.49 -5.14
C THR A 186 12.43 -30.26 -4.65
N ALA A 187 13.05 -30.33 -3.46
CA ALA A 187 13.85 -29.22 -2.92
C ALA A 187 14.95 -28.75 -3.90
N ARG A 188 15.68 -29.69 -4.52
CA ARG A 188 16.72 -29.38 -5.53
C ARG A 188 16.13 -28.64 -6.73
N SER A 189 15.00 -29.15 -7.22
CA SER A 189 14.31 -28.58 -8.36
C SER A 189 13.76 -27.17 -8.06
N PHE A 190 13.36 -26.92 -6.82
CA PHE A 190 12.96 -25.59 -6.37
C PHE A 190 14.15 -24.64 -6.29
N ASP A 191 15.26 -25.10 -5.69
CA ASP A 191 16.51 -24.33 -5.58
C ASP A 191 17.09 -23.95 -6.96
N GLU A 192 16.95 -24.83 -7.97
CA GLU A 192 17.31 -24.53 -9.36
C GLU A 192 16.45 -23.40 -9.95
N VAL A 193 15.14 -23.40 -9.69
CA VAL A 193 14.24 -22.32 -10.15
C VAL A 193 14.57 -21.02 -9.43
N MET A 194 14.97 -21.08 -8.17
CA MET A 194 15.34 -19.93 -7.33
C MET A 194 16.81 -19.52 -7.49
N LYS A 195 17.60 -20.21 -8.31
CA LYS A 195 19.00 -19.85 -8.56
C LYS A 195 19.07 -18.41 -9.07
N GLU A 196 20.02 -17.65 -8.53
CA GLU A 196 20.25 -16.22 -8.81
C GLU A 196 19.10 -15.27 -8.40
N LYS A 197 18.06 -15.77 -7.73
CA LYS A 197 16.94 -14.96 -7.24
C LYS A 197 16.99 -14.91 -5.72
N GLU A 198 17.00 -13.70 -5.18
CA GLU A 198 17.02 -13.49 -3.73
C GLU A 198 15.66 -13.80 -3.09
N ASP A 199 14.56 -13.51 -3.80
CA ASP A 199 13.21 -13.71 -3.30
C ASP A 199 12.16 -13.98 -4.41
N LEU A 200 10.93 -14.23 -3.98
CA LEU A 200 9.80 -14.47 -4.89
C LEU A 200 9.45 -13.21 -5.71
N CYS A 201 9.64 -12.00 -5.18
CA CYS A 201 9.40 -10.78 -5.93
C CYS A 201 10.32 -10.70 -7.16
N GLN A 202 11.60 -11.05 -7.00
CA GLN A 202 12.57 -11.12 -8.10
C GLN A 202 12.24 -12.25 -9.10
N LEU A 203 11.82 -13.42 -8.60
CA LEU A 203 11.35 -14.52 -9.47
C LEU A 203 10.25 -14.03 -10.42
N PHE A 204 9.20 -13.43 -9.87
CA PHE A 204 8.05 -13.00 -10.66
C PHE A 204 8.35 -11.78 -11.54
N ALA A 205 9.21 -10.86 -11.09
CA ALA A 205 9.69 -9.77 -11.92
C ALA A 205 10.50 -10.27 -13.12
N SER A 206 11.37 -11.28 -12.93
CA SER A 206 12.14 -11.92 -14.00
C SER A 206 11.21 -12.54 -15.05
N LEU A 207 10.20 -13.29 -14.61
CA LEU A 207 9.23 -13.94 -15.49
C LEU A 207 8.41 -12.92 -16.32
N GLU A 208 8.01 -11.79 -15.73
CA GLU A 208 7.29 -10.74 -16.44
C GLU A 208 8.16 -10.06 -17.52
N ARG A 209 9.45 -9.83 -17.25
CA ARG A 209 10.37 -9.29 -18.27
C ARG A 209 10.48 -10.24 -19.47
N THR A 210 10.61 -11.54 -19.23
CA THR A 210 10.64 -12.55 -20.30
C THR A 210 9.33 -12.56 -21.11
N ARG A 211 8.17 -12.51 -20.45
CA ARG A 211 6.86 -12.45 -21.11
C ARG A 211 6.71 -11.20 -21.99
N ARG A 212 7.20 -10.05 -21.53
CA ARG A 212 7.15 -8.78 -22.28
C ARG A 212 8.11 -8.74 -23.46
N GLY A 213 9.33 -9.23 -23.29
CA GLY A 213 10.31 -9.34 -24.38
C GLY A 213 9.77 -10.19 -25.54
N ALA A 214 9.10 -11.31 -25.23
CA ALA A 214 8.43 -12.13 -26.24
C ALA A 214 7.32 -11.37 -26.99
N ARG A 215 6.49 -10.58 -26.29
CA ARG A 215 5.44 -9.77 -26.93
C ARG A 215 6.00 -8.67 -27.84
N CYS A 216 7.03 -7.95 -27.41
CA CYS A 216 7.66 -6.90 -28.24
C CYS A 216 8.32 -7.46 -29.51
N SER A 217 8.84 -8.70 -29.48
CA SER A 217 9.40 -9.34 -30.68
C SER A 217 8.33 -9.74 -31.72
N SER A 218 7.06 -9.84 -31.30
CA SER A 218 5.94 -10.26 -32.17
C SER A 218 5.21 -9.10 -32.87
N SER A 219 5.39 -7.86 -32.40
CA SER A 219 4.83 -6.65 -32.99
C SER A 219 5.89 -5.90 -33.79
N LYS A 220 6.24 -6.39 -34.99
CA LYS A 220 7.00 -5.60 -35.97
C LYS A 220 6.02 -4.83 -36.86
N ASP A 221 5.67 -3.62 -36.47
CA ASP A 221 5.16 -2.60 -37.39
C ASP A 221 6.33 -1.67 -37.76
N GLU A 222 6.60 -1.55 -39.06
CA GLU A 222 7.60 -0.66 -39.65
C GLU A 222 7.19 0.80 -39.45
N GLY A 223 7.96 1.59 -38.71
CA GLY A 223 7.74 3.04 -38.67
C GLY A 223 8.43 3.85 -37.57
N THR A 224 8.98 3.22 -36.53
CA THR A 224 9.76 3.94 -35.52
C THR A 224 10.99 3.13 -35.18
N ALA A 225 12.18 3.74 -35.27
CA ALA A 225 13.46 3.10 -34.99
C ALA A 225 13.56 2.69 -33.51
N THR A 226 12.90 1.59 -33.17
CA THR A 226 13.12 0.84 -31.94
C THR A 226 14.33 -0.04 -32.19
N SER A 227 15.38 0.15 -31.39
CA SER A 227 16.50 -0.78 -31.41
C SER A 227 16.00 -2.17 -31.03
N VAL A 228 16.75 -3.20 -31.43
CA VAL A 228 16.47 -4.63 -31.20
C VAL A 228 16.25 -4.98 -29.71
N ASP A 229 16.52 -4.04 -28.80
CA ASP A 229 16.47 -4.19 -27.33
C ASP A 229 15.29 -3.45 -26.65
N GLY A 230 14.31 -2.95 -27.42
CA GLY A 230 13.13 -2.28 -26.85
C GLY A 230 13.46 -0.99 -26.09
N SER A 231 14.51 -0.29 -26.54
CA SER A 231 14.99 0.90 -25.88
C SER A 231 14.70 2.17 -26.67
N VAL A 232 14.25 3.21 -25.95
CA VAL A 232 13.84 4.50 -26.49
C VAL A 232 14.72 5.59 -25.88
N CYS A 233 15.22 6.50 -26.71
CA CYS A 233 15.93 7.68 -26.24
C CYS A 233 14.91 8.74 -25.83
N VAL A 234 14.99 9.21 -24.59
CA VAL A 234 14.19 10.33 -24.09
C VAL A 234 15.15 11.45 -23.74
N ARG A 235 15.02 12.60 -24.43
CA ARG A 235 15.96 13.72 -24.29
C ARG A 235 15.42 14.82 -23.39
N ASP A 236 14.11 15.00 -23.36
CA ASP A 236 13.44 16.03 -22.57
C ASP A 236 12.09 15.57 -21.99
N GLU A 237 11.43 16.45 -21.24
CA GLU A 237 10.11 16.19 -20.66
C GLU A 237 9.03 16.00 -21.74
N ALA A 238 9.19 16.60 -22.93
CA ALA A 238 8.21 16.52 -24.01
C ALA A 238 8.23 15.13 -24.67
N ASP A 239 9.43 14.60 -24.93
CA ASP A 239 9.66 13.24 -25.41
C ASP A 239 9.06 12.21 -24.46
N LEU A 240 9.25 12.38 -23.15
CA LEU A 240 8.69 11.48 -22.14
C LEU A 240 7.17 11.53 -22.12
N ARG A 241 6.58 12.73 -22.18
CA ARG A 241 5.12 12.92 -22.25
C ARG A 241 4.53 12.21 -23.48
N ASN A 242 5.16 12.38 -24.64
CA ASN A 242 4.71 11.75 -25.88
C ASN A 242 4.78 10.23 -25.79
N LEU A 243 5.90 9.68 -25.27
CA LEU A 243 6.07 8.25 -25.06
C LEU A 243 4.99 7.65 -24.15
N ILE A 244 4.69 8.32 -23.03
CA ILE A 244 3.62 7.90 -22.10
C ILE A 244 2.26 7.92 -22.81
N GLN A 245 1.96 8.95 -23.60
CA GLN A 245 0.69 9.04 -24.34
C GLN A 245 0.55 7.93 -25.40
N THR A 246 1.64 7.57 -26.09
CA THR A 246 1.64 6.46 -27.05
C THR A 246 1.41 5.12 -26.35
N LEU A 247 2.05 4.89 -25.19
CA LEU A 247 1.86 3.68 -24.39
C LEU A 247 0.42 3.55 -23.87
N SER A 248 -0.19 4.65 -23.41
CA SER A 248 -1.59 4.67 -22.97
C SER A 248 -2.57 4.40 -24.11
N SER A 249 -2.26 4.85 -25.33
CA SER A 249 -3.13 4.68 -26.50
C SER A 249 -3.05 3.26 -27.11
N GLY A 250 -1.87 2.63 -27.07
CA GLY A 250 -1.67 1.25 -27.56
C GLY A 250 -2.40 0.18 -26.75
N SER A 251 -2.77 0.47 -25.50
CA SER A 251 -3.56 -0.43 -24.65
C SER A 251 -5.05 -0.49 -25.03
N ILE A 252 -5.56 0.45 -25.84
CA ILE A 252 -7.00 0.58 -26.14
C ILE A 252 -7.42 -0.37 -27.28
N VAL A 253 -6.50 -0.81 -28.13
CA VAL A 253 -6.84 -1.54 -29.36
C VAL A 253 -7.02 -3.06 -29.14
N ASN A 254 -6.54 -3.62 -28.03
CA ASN A 254 -6.58 -5.06 -27.77
C ASN A 254 -7.24 -5.41 -26.42
N GLY A 255 -8.58 -5.44 -26.39
CA GLY A 255 -9.33 -6.05 -25.29
C GLY A 255 -10.71 -5.48 -25.06
N SER A 256 -11.73 -6.03 -25.73
CA SER A 256 -13.13 -5.84 -25.35
C SER A 256 -13.42 -6.63 -24.06
N ASP A 257 -13.18 -6.01 -22.92
CA ASP A 257 -13.88 -6.34 -21.66
C ASP A 257 -13.58 -5.22 -20.65
N GLY A 258 -14.56 -4.33 -20.49
CA GLY A 258 -14.49 -3.19 -19.60
C GLY A 258 -14.49 -3.63 -18.14
N ASN A 259 -13.29 -3.82 -17.58
CA ASN A 259 -13.09 -3.93 -16.14
C ASN A 259 -12.74 -2.56 -15.57
N GLU A 260 -13.19 -2.24 -14.35
CA GLU A 260 -12.91 -0.97 -13.66
C GLU A 260 -11.41 -0.62 -13.53
N ASN A 261 -10.52 -1.61 -13.72
CA ASN A 261 -9.08 -1.39 -13.83
C ASN A 261 -8.65 -0.56 -15.07
N GLN A 262 -9.45 -0.52 -16.15
CA GLN A 262 -9.15 0.28 -17.33
C GLN A 262 -9.38 1.79 -17.11
N LYS A 263 -10.18 2.19 -16.12
CA LYS A 263 -10.32 3.61 -15.72
C LYS A 263 -9.11 4.13 -14.93
N ALA A 264 -8.27 3.25 -14.38
CA ALA A 264 -7.06 3.64 -13.66
C ALA A 264 -5.91 4.10 -14.59
N LEU A 265 -6.04 3.90 -15.91
CA LEU A 265 -5.06 4.31 -16.93
C LEU A 265 -5.17 5.79 -17.34
N GLN A 266 -6.06 6.58 -16.73
CA GLN A 266 -6.22 8.01 -17.01
C GLN A 266 -5.60 8.90 -15.93
N CYS A 267 -4.54 8.45 -15.26
CA CYS A 267 -3.77 9.35 -14.40
C CYS A 267 -2.85 10.22 -15.27
N SER A 268 -3.05 11.53 -15.25
CA SER A 268 -2.19 12.48 -15.95
C SER A 268 -1.04 12.92 -15.05
N LEU A 269 0.19 12.96 -15.56
CA LEU A 269 1.31 13.45 -14.75
C LEU A 269 1.28 14.98 -14.68
N THR A 270 1.46 15.49 -13.46
CA THR A 270 1.77 16.90 -13.21
C THR A 270 3.15 17.26 -13.80
N LYS A 271 3.44 18.55 -13.92
CA LYS A 271 4.75 19.01 -14.38
C LYS A 271 5.84 18.53 -13.41
N GLU A 272 5.61 18.71 -12.11
CA GLU A 272 6.52 18.32 -11.03
C GLU A 272 6.73 16.80 -11.01
N GLY A 273 5.67 16.03 -11.20
CA GLY A 273 5.74 14.57 -11.33
C GLY A 273 6.57 14.12 -12.53
N LEU A 274 6.45 14.77 -13.69
CA LEU A 274 7.27 14.45 -14.86
C LEU A 274 8.75 14.77 -14.66
N THR A 275 9.05 15.94 -14.10
CA THR A 275 10.43 16.33 -13.79
C THR A 275 11.06 15.33 -12.82
N ALA A 276 10.34 14.94 -11.76
CA ALA A 276 10.81 13.94 -10.81
C ALA A 276 10.99 12.56 -11.45
N LEU A 277 10.04 12.12 -12.29
CA LEU A 277 10.10 10.82 -12.94
C LEU A 277 11.34 10.74 -13.83
N LEU A 278 11.55 11.79 -14.63
CA LEU A 278 12.73 11.90 -15.47
C LEU A 278 14.03 11.90 -14.64
N TYR A 279 14.04 12.55 -13.48
CA TYR A 279 15.20 12.54 -12.58
C TYR A 279 15.51 11.13 -12.03
N TYR A 280 14.54 10.46 -11.41
CA TYR A 280 14.80 9.15 -10.79
C TYR A 280 15.04 8.03 -11.81
N MET A 281 14.41 8.10 -12.98
CA MET A 281 14.73 7.20 -14.10
C MET A 281 16.14 7.40 -14.67
N GLN A 282 16.82 8.51 -14.35
CA GLN A 282 18.25 8.64 -14.66
C GLN A 282 19.13 7.95 -13.61
N CYS A 283 18.66 7.89 -12.36
CA CYS A 283 19.36 7.21 -11.28
C CYS A 283 19.36 5.68 -11.45
N THR A 284 18.33 5.10 -12.07
CA THR A 284 18.28 3.65 -12.39
C THR A 284 19.46 3.24 -13.29
N GLY A 285 19.75 4.02 -14.33
CA GLY A 285 20.80 3.72 -15.32
C GLY A 285 22.24 3.77 -14.78
N HIS A 286 22.48 4.46 -13.65
CA HIS A 286 23.76 4.42 -12.96
C HIS A 286 23.97 3.15 -12.13
N TYR A 287 22.89 2.49 -11.72
CA TYR A 287 22.94 1.26 -10.92
C TYR A 287 23.19 0.01 -11.78
N GLU A 288 22.56 -0.06 -12.97
CA GLU A 288 22.78 -1.17 -13.91
C GLU A 288 24.19 -1.13 -14.54
N LYS A 289 24.83 0.05 -14.61
CA LYS A 289 26.17 0.25 -15.18
C LYS A 289 27.36 -0.12 -14.28
N LYS A 290 27.15 -0.84 -13.16
CA LYS A 290 28.27 -1.35 -12.34
C LYS A 290 28.94 -2.60 -12.93
N THR A 291 28.44 -3.12 -14.04
CA THR A 291 29.13 -4.09 -14.90
C THR A 291 29.46 -3.41 -16.22
N TYR A 292 30.76 -3.37 -16.55
CA TYR A 292 31.39 -2.71 -17.71
C TYR A 292 31.57 -1.19 -17.60
N PHE A 293 32.80 -0.80 -17.21
CA PHE A 293 33.32 0.54 -17.41
C PHE A 293 33.43 0.82 -18.91
N GLU A 294 32.46 1.52 -19.49
CA GLU A 294 32.63 2.29 -20.70
C GLU A 294 31.99 3.68 -20.53
N THR A 295 32.84 4.69 -20.59
CA THR A 295 32.48 6.12 -20.59
C THR A 295 31.81 6.47 -21.91
N CYS A 296 30.48 6.52 -21.95
CA CYS A 296 29.76 7.20 -23.05
C CYS A 296 29.75 8.72 -22.81
N PRO A 297 29.97 9.55 -23.85
CA PRO A 297 29.98 11.00 -23.73
C PRO A 297 28.59 11.55 -23.38
N ALA A 298 28.58 12.62 -22.59
CA ALA A 298 27.39 13.31 -22.10
C ALA A 298 26.50 13.81 -23.24
N SER A 299 25.29 13.24 -23.39
CA SER A 299 24.04 13.88 -23.88
C SER A 299 22.98 12.91 -24.41
N GLN A 300 23.25 11.61 -24.51
CA GLN A 300 22.24 10.63 -24.97
C GLN A 300 22.06 9.52 -23.93
N LYS A 301 20.85 9.44 -23.37
CA LYS A 301 20.47 8.49 -22.33
C LYS A 301 19.41 7.54 -22.90
N LEU A 302 19.65 6.25 -22.72
CA LEU A 302 18.89 5.17 -23.33
C LEU A 302 17.97 4.56 -22.25
N LEU A 303 16.65 4.67 -22.41
CA LEU A 303 15.67 4.11 -21.48
C LEU A 303 15.13 2.80 -22.04
N THR A 304 15.07 1.75 -21.22
CA THR A 304 14.41 0.50 -21.64
C THR A 304 12.92 0.61 -21.34
N LEU A 305 12.06 0.27 -22.31
CA LEU A 305 10.61 0.27 -22.15
C LEU A 305 10.11 -0.57 -20.96
N PRO A 306 10.72 -1.73 -20.62
CA PRO A 306 10.36 -2.49 -19.43
C PRO A 306 10.53 -1.71 -18.12
N LEU A 307 11.59 -0.89 -17.99
CA LEU A 307 11.78 -0.06 -16.80
C LEU A 307 10.69 1.01 -16.70
N LEU A 308 10.38 1.72 -17.80
CA LEU A 308 9.34 2.75 -17.81
C LEU A 308 7.97 2.19 -17.43
N HIS A 309 7.60 1.00 -17.92
CA HIS A 309 6.34 0.35 -17.56
C HIS A 309 6.23 0.10 -16.05
N GLU A 310 7.30 -0.42 -15.44
CA GLU A 310 7.32 -0.66 -14.00
C GLU A 310 7.20 0.64 -13.19
N TRP A 311 7.86 1.71 -13.63
CA TRP A 311 7.68 3.03 -13.02
C TRP A 311 6.24 3.52 -13.12
N LEU A 312 5.64 3.51 -14.32
CA LEU A 312 4.26 3.96 -14.55
C LEU A 312 3.26 3.14 -13.73
N ARG A 313 3.46 1.82 -13.64
CA ARG A 313 2.63 0.92 -12.83
C ARG A 313 2.65 1.31 -11.36
N VAL A 314 3.82 1.54 -10.79
CA VAL A 314 3.98 1.85 -9.35
C VAL A 314 3.48 3.26 -9.03
N VAL A 315 3.81 4.29 -9.83
CA VAL A 315 3.33 5.67 -9.58
C VAL A 315 1.81 5.77 -9.72
N THR A 316 1.22 5.06 -10.69
CA THR A 316 -0.23 5.02 -10.86
C THR A 316 -0.90 4.32 -9.67
N ALA A 317 -0.28 3.29 -9.10
CA ALA A 317 -0.81 2.65 -7.89
C ALA A 317 -0.81 3.60 -6.68
N PHE A 318 0.21 4.45 -6.50
CA PHE A 318 0.23 5.48 -5.46
C PHE A 318 -0.80 6.60 -5.71
N ALA A 319 -0.94 7.09 -6.94
CA ALA A 319 -1.98 8.06 -7.29
C ALA A 319 -3.39 7.49 -7.08
N ALA A 320 -3.62 6.24 -7.47
CA ALA A 320 -4.88 5.55 -7.25
C ALA A 320 -5.18 5.29 -5.77
N HIS A 321 -4.16 5.07 -4.94
CA HIS A 321 -4.31 4.91 -3.49
C HIS A 321 -4.94 6.15 -2.85
N ARG A 322 -4.54 7.34 -3.33
CA ARG A 322 -5.14 8.62 -2.93
C ARG A 322 -6.37 9.02 -3.73
N ARG A 323 -6.85 8.12 -4.61
CA ARG A 323 -7.98 8.33 -5.53
C ARG A 323 -7.79 9.55 -6.45
N SER A 324 -6.55 9.97 -6.69
CA SER A 324 -6.21 11.10 -7.54
C SER A 324 -6.19 10.70 -9.02
N GLN A 325 -6.57 11.63 -9.88
CA GLN A 325 -6.40 11.52 -11.34
C GLN A 325 -5.08 12.13 -11.83
N PHE A 326 -4.31 12.71 -10.92
CA PHE A 326 -3.01 13.32 -11.21
C PHE A 326 -1.91 12.54 -10.49
N ILE A 327 -0.76 12.37 -11.14
CA ILE A 327 0.47 11.84 -10.54
C ILE A 327 1.38 13.03 -10.23
N ASP A 328 1.76 13.18 -8.97
CA ASP A 328 2.63 14.26 -8.50
C ASP A 328 4.07 13.80 -8.21
N GLU A 329 4.92 14.74 -7.80
CA GLU A 329 6.31 14.48 -7.43
C GLU A 329 6.44 13.46 -6.28
N GLU A 330 5.52 13.51 -5.32
CA GLU A 330 5.53 12.60 -4.17
C GLU A 330 5.24 11.17 -4.62
N ASP A 331 4.23 10.94 -5.49
CA ASP A 331 3.95 9.61 -6.06
C ASP A 331 5.21 9.00 -6.69
N VAL A 332 6.00 9.82 -7.38
CA VAL A 332 7.28 9.41 -7.98
C VAL A 332 8.34 9.11 -6.93
N ARG A 333 8.50 9.96 -5.90
CA ARG A 333 9.44 9.70 -4.80
C ARG A 333 9.11 8.42 -4.05
N GLN A 334 7.83 8.14 -3.84
CA GLN A 334 7.36 6.91 -3.21
C GLN A 334 7.67 5.68 -4.08
N ALA A 335 7.48 5.79 -5.41
CA ALA A 335 7.86 4.76 -6.37
C ALA A 335 9.37 4.54 -6.44
N ALA A 336 10.16 5.61 -6.37
CA ALA A 336 11.61 5.54 -6.36
C ALA A 336 12.13 4.66 -5.23
N ARG A 337 11.61 4.81 -4.01
CA ARG A 337 11.97 3.95 -2.87
C ARG A 337 11.64 2.48 -3.07
N ILE A 338 10.56 2.16 -3.80
CA ILE A 338 10.21 0.76 -4.11
C ILE A 338 11.15 0.17 -5.15
N LEU A 339 11.48 0.94 -6.19
CA LEU A 339 12.17 0.47 -7.38
C LEU A 339 13.70 0.61 -7.30
N LEU A 340 14.20 1.51 -6.46
CA LEU A 340 15.62 1.79 -6.29
C LEU A 340 16.10 1.31 -4.91
N PRO A 341 17.23 0.60 -4.83
CA PRO A 341 17.71 0.01 -3.57
C PRO A 341 18.13 1.03 -2.51
N ASN A 342 18.45 2.27 -2.90
CA ASN A 342 18.99 3.30 -2.01
C ASN A 342 18.16 4.59 -1.97
N ALA A 343 17.00 4.62 -2.62
CA ALA A 343 16.13 5.77 -2.51
C ALA A 343 15.36 5.67 -1.18
N ASP A 344 15.51 6.67 -0.32
CA ASP A 344 14.68 6.80 0.87
C ASP A 344 13.83 8.07 0.75
N CYS A 345 12.59 7.97 1.21
CA CYS A 345 11.67 9.09 1.25
C CYS A 345 10.76 8.96 2.47
N PRO A 346 10.38 10.08 3.12
CA PRO A 346 9.41 10.03 4.20
C PRO A 346 8.06 9.51 3.67
N PRO A 347 7.24 8.85 4.51
CA PRO A 347 5.86 8.54 4.15
C PRO A 347 5.12 9.83 3.76
N ARG A 348 4.23 9.77 2.76
CA ARG A 348 3.42 10.93 2.37
C ARG A 348 2.63 11.47 3.57
N GLY A 349 2.66 12.79 3.76
CA GLY A 349 1.85 13.48 4.75
C GLY A 349 0.35 13.52 4.37
N ILE A 350 -0.51 13.77 5.34
CA ILE A 350 -1.95 13.93 5.08
C ILE A 350 -2.19 15.36 4.65
N SER A 351 -2.72 15.56 3.45
CA SER A 351 -3.32 16.83 3.02
C SER A 351 -4.83 16.68 3.09
N LEU A 352 -5.48 17.46 3.96
CA LEU A 352 -6.94 17.57 4.06
C LEU A 352 -7.41 18.90 3.47
N HIS A 353 -6.75 19.35 2.41
CA HIS A 353 -7.08 20.56 1.68
C HIS A 353 -7.64 20.24 0.31
N ILE A 354 -8.59 21.04 -0.13
CA ILE A 354 -9.14 20.91 -1.48
C ILE A 354 -8.13 21.53 -2.46
N GLU A 355 -7.41 20.72 -3.23
CA GLU A 355 -6.36 21.20 -4.15
C GLU A 355 -6.91 21.98 -5.38
N ASN A 356 -8.24 22.00 -5.59
CA ASN A 356 -8.87 22.66 -6.74
C ASN A 356 -10.19 23.38 -6.37
N VAL A 357 -10.17 24.16 -5.29
CA VAL A 357 -11.30 25.04 -4.91
C VAL A 357 -11.79 25.99 -6.03
N PRO A 358 -10.96 26.56 -6.92
CA PRO A 358 -11.39 27.70 -7.74
C PRO A 358 -12.05 27.35 -9.09
N LEU A 359 -12.22 26.07 -9.45
CA LEU A 359 -12.61 25.71 -10.82
C LEU A 359 -14.11 25.81 -11.16
N PHE A 360 -14.98 26.08 -10.19
CA PHE A 360 -16.42 26.19 -10.44
C PHE A 360 -17.02 27.33 -9.60
N ALA A 361 -17.80 28.21 -10.24
CA ALA A 361 -18.27 29.50 -9.71
C ALA A 361 -19.81 29.59 -9.60
N SER A 362 -20.41 28.66 -8.89
CA SER A 362 -21.83 28.59 -8.53
C SER A 362 -22.07 29.03 -7.08
N LYS A 363 -23.34 29.26 -6.72
CA LYS A 363 -23.71 29.69 -5.36
C LYS A 363 -23.45 28.61 -4.29
N ALA A 364 -23.50 27.33 -4.66
CA ALA A 364 -23.15 26.20 -3.79
C ALA A 364 -21.63 26.12 -3.53
N GLU A 365 -20.81 26.61 -4.46
CA GLU A 365 -19.35 26.67 -4.27
C GLU A 365 -18.93 27.81 -3.33
N LYS A 366 -19.68 28.92 -3.25
CA LYS A 366 -19.38 29.97 -2.25
C LYS A 366 -19.46 29.48 -0.81
N SER A 367 -20.43 28.62 -0.47
CA SER A 367 -20.52 28.05 0.87
C SER A 367 -19.45 26.99 1.11
N ALA A 368 -19.05 26.22 0.09
CA ALA A 368 -17.92 25.30 0.17
C ALA A 368 -16.59 26.04 0.40
N ILE A 369 -16.35 27.16 -0.30
CA ILE A 369 -15.17 28.02 -0.11
C ILE A 369 -15.16 28.61 1.31
N LYS A 370 -16.30 29.16 1.77
CA LYS A 370 -16.41 29.68 3.15
C LYS A 370 -16.13 28.60 4.17
N ARG A 371 -16.67 27.40 3.96
CA ARG A 371 -16.42 26.25 4.83
C ARG A 371 -14.93 25.93 4.87
N GLU A 372 -14.30 25.72 3.72
CA GLU A 372 -12.87 25.40 3.64
C GLU A 372 -11.99 26.48 4.30
N LEU A 373 -12.30 27.76 4.07
CA LEU A 373 -11.62 28.86 4.73
C LEU A 373 -11.81 28.84 6.25
N GLY A 374 -13.02 28.57 6.74
CA GLY A 374 -13.30 28.41 8.16
C GLY A 374 -12.48 27.26 8.78
N PHE A 375 -12.37 26.13 8.08
CA PHE A 375 -11.50 25.03 8.50
C PHE A 375 -10.02 25.43 8.54
N LEU A 376 -9.51 26.10 7.51
CA LEU A 376 -8.13 26.58 7.46
C LEU A 376 -7.82 27.53 8.61
N ILE A 377 -8.73 28.46 8.94
CA ILE A 377 -8.57 29.39 10.05
C ILE A 377 -8.54 28.63 11.39
N LEU A 378 -9.43 27.66 11.60
CA LEU A 378 -9.41 26.82 12.80
C LEU A 378 -8.14 25.97 12.90
N GLN A 379 -7.64 25.44 11.78
CA GLN A 379 -6.37 24.71 11.75
C GLN A 379 -5.16 25.62 12.03
N ALA A 380 -5.25 26.92 11.77
CA ALA A 380 -4.17 27.85 12.12
C ALA A 380 -3.97 28.01 13.64
N GLY A 381 -4.93 27.55 14.47
CA GLY A 381 -4.78 27.52 15.93
C GLY A 381 -4.73 28.90 16.57
N LYS A 382 -5.29 29.94 15.94
CA LYS A 382 -5.31 31.32 16.45
C LYS A 382 -6.62 31.61 17.16
N SER A 383 -6.57 31.89 18.46
CA SER A 383 -7.76 32.17 19.28
C SER A 383 -8.54 33.41 18.82
N GLU A 384 -7.83 34.40 18.28
CA GLU A 384 -8.42 35.67 17.80
C GLU A 384 -9.35 35.51 16.60
N LEU A 385 -9.20 34.43 15.82
CA LEU A 385 -9.93 34.24 14.57
C LEU A 385 -11.08 33.21 14.67
N ILE A 386 -11.39 32.75 15.89
CA ILE A 386 -12.39 31.70 16.10
C ILE A 386 -13.78 32.19 15.71
N GLU A 387 -14.16 33.41 16.11
CA GLU A 387 -15.49 33.93 15.82
C GLU A 387 -15.71 34.08 14.31
N GLU A 388 -14.72 34.61 13.59
CA GLU A 388 -14.72 34.70 12.14
C GLU A 388 -14.85 33.32 11.50
N ALA A 389 -14.08 32.33 11.98
CA ALA A 389 -14.17 30.97 11.48
C ALA A 389 -15.57 30.37 11.70
N LEU A 390 -16.18 30.59 12.88
CA LEU A 390 -17.53 30.11 13.16
C LEU A 390 -18.59 30.77 12.27
N THR A 391 -18.46 32.07 12.01
CA THR A 391 -19.38 32.77 11.08
C THR A 391 -19.31 32.19 9.67
N LEU A 392 -18.11 31.73 9.24
CA LEU A 392 -17.91 31.09 7.95
C LEU A 392 -18.49 29.66 7.90
N LEU A 393 -18.40 28.91 9.00
CA LEU A 393 -18.94 27.54 9.12
C LEU A 393 -20.47 27.50 9.30
N GLY A 394 -21.06 28.57 9.83
CA GLY A 394 -22.51 28.69 10.03
C GLY A 394 -23.01 28.02 11.33
N PRO A 395 -24.30 27.66 11.39
CA PRO A 395 -24.99 27.34 12.65
C PRO A 395 -24.55 26.04 13.32
N LEU A 396 -23.96 25.11 12.54
CA LEU A 396 -23.40 23.87 13.10
C LEU A 396 -22.03 24.10 13.77
N SER A 397 -21.38 25.24 13.51
CA SER A 397 -20.15 25.67 14.18
C SER A 397 -19.11 24.54 14.22
N TYR A 398 -18.68 24.09 15.41
CA TYR A 398 -17.68 23.03 15.60
C TYR A 398 -18.11 21.63 15.14
N ARG A 399 -19.42 21.40 14.97
CA ARG A 399 -19.97 20.13 14.45
C ARG A 399 -20.02 20.10 12.93
N THR A 400 -19.71 21.21 12.26
CA THR A 400 -19.60 21.24 10.80
C THR A 400 -18.53 20.25 10.34
N THR A 401 -18.85 19.43 9.35
CA THR A 401 -17.91 18.49 8.73
C THR A 401 -17.37 19.07 7.42
N SER A 402 -16.11 18.77 7.10
CA SER A 402 -15.50 19.14 5.83
C SER A 402 -16.03 18.27 4.69
N GLU A 403 -15.55 18.52 3.46
CA GLU A 403 -15.79 17.66 2.28
C GLU A 403 -15.28 16.21 2.46
N PHE A 404 -14.49 15.97 3.51
CA PHE A 404 -13.96 14.66 3.91
C PHE A 404 -14.78 14.00 5.03
N GLY A 405 -15.87 14.62 5.49
CA GLY A 405 -16.69 14.10 6.59
C GLY A 405 -16.05 14.29 7.98
N LEU A 406 -14.98 15.08 8.09
CA LEU A 406 -14.25 15.32 9.34
C LEU A 406 -14.62 16.67 9.96
N THR A 407 -14.82 16.72 11.27
CA THR A 407 -14.89 18.00 12.00
C THR A 407 -13.52 18.67 12.07
N ALA A 408 -13.48 19.97 12.40
CA ALA A 408 -12.21 20.70 12.54
C ALA A 408 -11.29 20.03 13.59
N LEU A 409 -11.87 19.54 14.69
CA LEU A 409 -11.13 18.80 15.70
C LEU A 409 -10.62 17.46 15.16
N ALA A 410 -11.43 16.69 14.42
CA ALA A 410 -10.97 15.44 13.81
C ALA A 410 -9.80 15.67 12.85
N GLN A 411 -9.87 16.71 12.00
CA GLN A 411 -8.76 17.07 11.11
C GLN A 411 -7.49 17.43 11.89
N ALA A 412 -7.61 18.24 12.95
CA ALA A 412 -6.48 18.64 13.78
C ALA A 412 -5.82 17.42 14.45
N VAL A 413 -6.63 16.48 14.97
CA VAL A 413 -6.13 15.22 15.56
C VAL A 413 -5.44 14.35 14.51
N VAL A 414 -6.06 14.15 13.34
CA VAL A 414 -5.52 13.33 12.24
C VAL A 414 -4.18 13.88 11.74
N MET A 415 -4.08 15.20 11.57
CA MET A 415 -2.85 15.87 11.15
C MET A 415 -1.81 15.92 12.29
N GLY A 416 -2.24 15.87 13.55
CA GLY A 416 -1.37 16.09 14.71
C GLY A 416 -1.00 17.57 14.87
N ASN A 417 -1.99 18.45 14.69
CA ASN A 417 -1.85 19.90 14.74
C ASN A 417 -2.01 20.42 16.19
N GLU A 418 -1.28 21.47 16.56
CA GLU A 418 -1.38 22.13 17.88
C GLU A 418 -2.76 22.76 18.14
N ALA A 419 -3.54 23.00 17.08
CA ALA A 419 -4.92 23.49 17.14
C ALA A 419 -5.86 22.58 17.97
N ILE A 420 -5.48 21.34 18.26
CA ILE A 420 -6.25 20.42 19.13
C ILE A 420 -6.55 21.07 20.49
N SER A 421 -5.54 21.69 21.12
CA SER A 421 -5.68 22.29 22.46
C SER A 421 -6.69 23.44 22.48
N LEU A 422 -6.63 24.30 21.46
CA LEU A 422 -7.56 25.42 21.27
C LEU A 422 -8.97 24.93 20.98
N LEU A 423 -9.14 23.97 20.09
CA LEU A 423 -10.47 23.47 19.74
C LEU A 423 -11.15 22.80 20.95
N LEU A 424 -10.39 22.10 21.80
CA LEU A 424 -10.89 21.54 23.05
C LEU A 424 -11.27 22.62 24.06
N SER A 425 -10.48 23.68 24.21
CA SER A 425 -10.76 24.75 25.18
C SER A 425 -12.05 25.52 24.86
N VAL A 426 -12.43 25.57 23.58
CA VAL A 426 -13.66 26.23 23.11
C VAL A 426 -14.84 25.25 22.98
N GLY A 427 -14.67 24.00 23.44
CA GLY A 427 -15.77 23.03 23.55
C GLY A 427 -16.13 22.31 22.24
N ALA A 428 -15.17 22.13 21.32
CA ALA A 428 -15.40 21.28 20.15
C ALA A 428 -15.71 19.83 20.57
N ASP A 429 -16.73 19.23 19.95
CA ASP A 429 -17.20 17.89 20.33
C ASP A 429 -16.22 16.79 19.90
N VAL A 430 -15.79 16.00 20.88
CA VAL A 430 -14.89 14.85 20.69
C VAL A 430 -15.58 13.60 20.14
N ASN A 431 -16.92 13.57 20.16
CA ASN A 431 -17.73 12.39 19.85
C ASN A 431 -18.51 12.50 18.53
N THR A 432 -18.33 13.56 17.75
CA THR A 432 -19.00 13.66 16.44
C THR A 432 -18.42 12.61 15.49
N PRO A 433 -19.21 11.61 15.05
CA PRO A 433 -18.70 10.53 14.23
C PRO A 433 -18.60 10.94 12.76
N VAL A 434 -17.70 10.30 12.03
CA VAL A 434 -17.68 10.38 10.57
C VAL A 434 -18.93 9.74 10.00
N PRO A 435 -19.63 10.44 9.08
CA PRO A 435 -20.83 9.91 8.46
C PRO A 435 -20.52 8.66 7.63
N ALA A 436 -21.48 7.73 7.57
CA ALA A 436 -21.34 6.51 6.77
C ALA A 436 -21.39 6.79 5.26
N GLU A 437 -22.04 7.88 4.86
CA GLU A 437 -22.13 8.34 3.48
C GLU A 437 -21.36 9.65 3.30
N ALA A 438 -20.69 9.80 2.16
CA ALA A 438 -19.91 10.99 1.86
C ALA A 438 -20.83 12.23 1.75
N PRO A 439 -20.46 13.37 2.37
CA PRO A 439 -21.26 14.59 2.29
C PRO A 439 -21.30 15.19 0.86
N SER A 440 -20.32 14.86 0.01
CA SER A 440 -20.33 15.22 -1.41
C SER A 440 -19.79 14.08 -2.28
N LYS A 441 -20.29 14.01 -3.53
CA LYS A 441 -19.81 13.06 -4.56
C LYS A 441 -18.54 13.55 -5.28
N ALA A 442 -18.07 14.76 -4.96
CA ALA A 442 -17.04 15.47 -5.72
C ALA A 442 -15.63 15.35 -5.12
N SER A 443 -15.48 14.96 -3.85
CA SER A 443 -14.17 14.81 -3.24
C SER A 443 -13.52 13.48 -3.67
N SER A 444 -12.35 13.58 -4.29
CA SER A 444 -11.54 12.43 -4.69
C SER A 444 -10.99 11.70 -3.45
N TRP A 445 -10.56 12.43 -2.43
CA TRP A 445 -10.06 11.90 -1.15
C TRP A 445 -11.18 11.73 -0.11
N VAL A 446 -12.27 10.99 -0.41
CA VAL A 446 -13.22 10.64 0.67
C VAL A 446 -12.50 9.75 1.68
N VAL A 447 -12.35 10.22 2.93
CA VAL A 447 -11.99 9.36 4.07
C VAL A 447 -12.83 8.11 3.93
N PRO A 448 -12.23 6.93 3.69
CA PRO A 448 -12.98 5.76 3.27
C PRO A 448 -14.17 5.49 4.20
N SER A 449 -15.24 4.88 3.69
CA SER A 449 -16.31 4.30 4.52
C SER A 449 -15.76 3.39 5.62
N ASP A 450 -14.51 2.91 5.47
CA ASP A 450 -13.75 2.23 6.50
C ASP A 450 -13.62 3.02 7.81
N PHE A 451 -13.73 4.36 7.82
CA PHE A 451 -13.68 5.18 9.05
C PHE A 451 -15.05 5.68 9.49
N ALA A 452 -16.14 5.23 8.86
CA ALA A 452 -17.48 5.55 9.33
C ALA A 452 -17.63 5.20 10.82
N GLY A 453 -18.20 6.14 11.58
CA GLY A 453 -18.33 6.00 13.04
C GLY A 453 -17.09 6.38 13.85
N TRP A 454 -15.93 6.62 13.24
CA TRP A 454 -14.76 7.13 13.96
C TRP A 454 -15.00 8.56 14.43
N THR A 455 -14.61 8.87 15.65
CA THR A 455 -14.72 10.20 16.25
C THR A 455 -13.33 10.82 16.44
N PRO A 456 -13.21 12.14 16.68
CA PRO A 456 -11.94 12.74 17.10
C PRO A 456 -11.25 11.97 18.23
N LEU A 457 -12.02 11.48 19.20
CA LEU A 457 -11.50 10.65 20.29
C LEU A 457 -10.93 9.32 19.79
N THR A 458 -11.61 8.62 18.87
CA THR A 458 -11.10 7.37 18.28
C THR A 458 -9.75 7.58 17.59
N TRP A 459 -9.59 8.67 16.84
CA TRP A 459 -8.30 9.01 16.23
C TRP A 459 -7.24 9.39 17.26
N ALA A 460 -7.61 10.12 18.32
CA ALA A 460 -6.67 10.52 19.36
C ALA A 460 -6.09 9.28 20.07
N VAL A 461 -6.96 8.37 20.51
CA VAL A 461 -6.56 7.09 21.15
C VAL A 461 -5.72 6.25 20.19
N ALA A 462 -6.12 6.15 18.92
CA ALA A 462 -5.30 5.45 17.94
C ALA A 462 -3.90 6.07 17.87
N ARG A 463 -3.74 7.39 17.92
CA ARG A 463 -2.43 8.07 17.77
C ARG A 463 -1.54 8.09 19.02
N GLU A 464 -2.10 7.84 20.20
CA GLU A 464 -1.55 8.25 21.51
C GLU A 464 -0.10 7.78 21.82
N ASP A 465 0.41 6.69 21.22
CA ASP A 465 1.83 6.31 21.41
C ASP A 465 2.84 7.33 20.83
N ARG A 466 2.42 8.36 20.08
CA ARG A 466 3.31 9.47 19.71
C ARG A 466 3.53 10.47 20.85
N PHE A 467 2.60 10.59 21.79
CA PHE A 467 2.75 11.46 22.96
C PHE A 467 3.50 10.76 24.10
N GLY A 468 3.37 9.43 24.23
CA GLY A 468 4.15 8.65 25.21
C GLY A 468 5.66 8.68 24.98
N GLN A 469 6.12 8.71 23.72
CA GLN A 469 7.56 8.79 23.40
C GLN A 469 8.17 10.20 23.58
N SER A 470 7.33 11.23 23.67
CA SER A 470 7.76 12.60 23.96
C SER A 470 7.96 12.84 25.47
N ILE A 471 7.38 12.01 26.33
CA ILE A 471 7.52 12.12 27.79
C ILE A 471 8.79 11.38 28.27
N ASP A 472 9.17 10.29 27.59
CA ASP A 472 10.40 9.55 27.92
C ASP A 472 11.71 10.26 27.52
N ARG A 473 11.65 11.30 26.68
CA ARG A 473 12.84 12.09 26.30
C ARG A 473 13.03 13.38 27.11
N SER A 474 12.08 13.72 27.97
CA SER A 474 12.17 14.85 28.89
C SER A 474 12.46 14.42 30.34
N VAL A 475 12.65 13.12 30.59
CA VAL A 475 13.01 12.55 31.91
C VAL A 475 14.26 11.65 31.82
N GLN A 476 15.13 11.84 30.82
CA GLN A 476 16.49 11.28 30.83
C GLN A 476 17.55 12.37 30.83
#